data_AF-A0A521YJ55-F1
#
_entry.id   AF-A0A521YJ55-F1
#
_cell.length_a   1.000
_cell.length_b   1.000
_cell.length_c   1.000
_cell.angle_alpha   90.00
_cell.angle_beta   90.00
_cell.angle_gamma   90.00
#
_symmetry.space_group_name_H-M   'P 1'
#
loop_
_entity.id
_entity.type
_entity.pdbx_description
1 polymer ?
#
loop_
_entity_poly.entity_id
_entity_poly.type
_entity_poly.pdbx_seq_one_letter_code
_entity_poly.pdbx_strand_id
1 'polypeptide(L)'
;MPQISLEWDAVKAAYPMRPLSGGLKTFMDAIPGTPCCVQMSHALGVAGAEVPAASNRRANSRIQTEAGNLFYLLAVDEMNWFLDSLAGPGEEISVDESGARRSRDQMKEVLAGRTGVLVFSDQRYGMHTELWDVDHLHQGDISAAVFDQPKVLFWDVMVTANA
;
A
#
# COMPACT_ATOMS: atom_id res chain seq x y z
N MET A 1 7.70 15.65 -3.75
CA MET A 1 6.93 14.41 -3.99
C MET A 1 6.53 13.85 -2.63
N PRO A 2 5.33 13.29 -2.48
CA PRO A 2 4.94 12.64 -1.23
C PRO A 2 5.88 11.45 -0.96
N GLN A 3 6.44 11.40 0.25
CA GLN A 3 7.49 10.44 0.58
C GLN A 3 7.24 9.84 1.96
N ILE A 4 7.20 8.51 2.01
CA ILE A 4 7.16 7.72 3.23
C ILE A 4 8.60 7.53 3.71
N SER A 5 8.89 8.00 4.92
CA SER A 5 10.21 7.92 5.53
C SER A 5 10.41 6.58 6.27
N LEU A 6 10.49 5.48 5.51
CA LEU A 6 10.72 4.11 6.00
C LEU A 6 11.73 3.38 5.11
N GLU A 7 12.46 2.42 5.67
CA GLU A 7 13.34 1.54 4.87
C GLU A 7 12.55 0.69 3.88
N TRP A 8 12.81 0.86 2.58
CA TRP A 8 12.16 0.06 1.53
C TRP A 8 12.32 -1.45 1.76
N ASP A 9 13.54 -1.88 2.06
CA ASP A 9 13.83 -3.30 2.25
C ASP A 9 13.07 -3.87 3.46
N ALA A 10 12.85 -3.07 4.52
CA ALA A 10 12.04 -3.48 5.66
C ALA A 10 10.56 -3.58 5.30
N VAL A 11 10.02 -2.60 4.57
CA VAL A 11 8.62 -2.62 4.08
C VAL A 11 8.40 -3.85 3.20
N LYS A 12 9.27 -4.05 2.21
CA LYS A 12 9.17 -5.15 1.25
C LYS A 12 9.30 -6.52 1.93
N ALA A 13 10.30 -6.69 2.80
CA ALA A 13 10.49 -7.97 3.51
C ALA A 13 9.33 -8.30 4.46
N ALA A 14 8.67 -7.28 5.00
CA ALA A 14 7.51 -7.46 5.87
C ALA A 14 6.19 -7.64 5.12
N TYR A 15 6.15 -7.47 3.78
CA TYR A 15 4.90 -7.60 3.04
C TYR A 15 4.44 -9.06 2.98
N PRO A 16 3.33 -9.42 3.64
CA PRO A 16 3.01 -10.82 3.86
C PRO A 16 2.37 -11.42 2.61
N MET A 17 3.09 -12.33 1.96
CA MET A 17 2.63 -13.11 0.81
C MET A 17 2.21 -14.52 1.24
N ARG A 18 1.34 -15.16 0.44
CA ARG A 18 0.91 -16.54 0.72
C ARG A 18 2.07 -17.53 0.49
N PRO A 19 2.14 -18.65 1.25
CA PRO A 19 1.22 -19.04 2.33
C PRO A 19 1.45 -18.23 3.61
N LEU A 20 0.36 -17.71 4.18
CA LEU A 20 0.38 -16.98 5.45
C LEU A 20 0.39 -17.95 6.64
N SER A 21 0.96 -17.53 7.77
CA SER A 21 1.00 -18.29 9.03
C SER A 21 0.46 -17.48 10.23
N GLY A 22 0.30 -18.16 11.36
CA GLY A 22 0.03 -17.54 12.67
C GLY A 22 -1.24 -16.70 12.75
N GLY A 23 -1.23 -15.71 13.65
CA GLY A 23 -2.36 -14.82 13.91
C GLY A 23 -2.78 -14.00 12.69
N LEU A 24 -1.83 -13.65 11.81
CA LEU A 24 -2.12 -12.90 10.60
C LEU A 24 -2.95 -13.72 9.61
N LYS A 25 -2.61 -15.00 9.41
CA LYS A 25 -3.43 -15.93 8.62
C LYS A 25 -4.84 -16.03 9.16
N THR A 26 -4.99 -16.32 10.46
CA THR A 26 -6.30 -16.46 11.12
C THR A 26 -7.14 -15.20 10.95
N PHE A 27 -6.52 -14.03 11.08
CA PHE A 27 -7.23 -12.78 10.90
C PHE A 27 -7.69 -12.59 9.45
N MET A 28 -6.78 -12.69 8.47
CA MET A 28 -7.11 -12.47 7.06
C MET A 28 -8.16 -13.44 6.53
N ASP A 29 -8.17 -14.68 7.01
CA ASP A 29 -9.20 -15.67 6.67
C ASP A 29 -10.60 -15.27 7.19
N ALA A 30 -10.69 -14.48 8.26
CA ALA A 30 -11.95 -14.02 8.86
C ALA A 30 -12.54 -12.76 8.21
N ILE A 31 -11.78 -12.05 7.37
CA ILE A 31 -12.18 -10.77 6.74
C ILE A 31 -12.01 -10.80 5.21
N PRO A 32 -12.80 -11.63 4.50
CA PRO A 32 -12.69 -11.77 3.06
C PRO A 32 -12.85 -10.42 2.34
N GLY A 33 -12.09 -10.23 1.25
CA GLY A 33 -12.18 -9.04 0.39
C GLY A 33 -11.33 -7.84 0.81
N THR A 34 -10.69 -7.87 1.98
CA THR A 34 -9.80 -6.79 2.47
C THR A 34 -8.30 -7.14 2.63
N PRO A 35 -7.77 -8.25 2.07
CA PRO A 35 -6.43 -8.74 2.43
C PRO A 35 -5.31 -7.75 2.07
N CYS A 36 -5.41 -7.04 0.96
CA CYS A 36 -4.38 -6.08 0.53
C CYS A 36 -4.13 -4.98 1.57
N CYS A 37 -5.17 -4.49 2.25
CA CYS A 37 -5.04 -3.46 3.29
C CYS A 37 -4.37 -4.00 4.55
N VAL A 38 -4.65 -5.27 4.88
CA VAL A 38 -4.00 -5.95 6.00
C VAL A 38 -2.52 -6.19 5.70
N GLN A 39 -2.20 -6.63 4.47
CA GLN A 39 -0.83 -6.84 4.01
C GLN A 39 -0.02 -5.55 4.07
N MET A 40 -0.57 -4.46 3.52
CA MET A 40 0.07 -3.15 3.54
C MET A 40 0.21 -2.58 4.96
N SER A 41 -0.83 -2.70 5.81
CA SER A 41 -0.75 -2.28 7.22
C SER A 41 0.35 -3.05 7.96
N HIS A 42 0.49 -4.34 7.68
CA HIS A 42 1.55 -5.18 8.27
C HIS A 42 2.92 -4.67 7.83
N ALA A 43 3.13 -4.53 6.52
CA ALA A 43 4.40 -4.12 5.93
C ALA A 43 4.89 -2.80 6.49
N LEU A 44 4.02 -1.77 6.47
CA LEU A 44 4.33 -0.44 6.98
C LEU A 44 4.53 -0.46 8.50
N GLY A 45 3.68 -1.18 9.24
CA GLY A 45 3.76 -1.28 10.70
C GLY A 45 5.05 -1.94 11.19
N VAL A 46 5.47 -3.03 10.55
CA VAL A 46 6.73 -3.72 10.87
C VAL A 46 7.94 -2.86 10.50
N ALA A 47 7.85 -2.10 9.41
CA ALA A 47 8.91 -1.17 9.00
C ALA A 47 9.01 0.09 9.88
N GLY A 48 8.10 0.28 10.84
CA GLY A 48 8.17 1.35 11.84
C GLY A 48 7.08 2.43 11.73
N ALA A 49 6.12 2.31 10.80
CA ALA A 49 4.99 3.23 10.75
C ALA A 49 4.01 2.96 11.89
N GLU A 50 3.55 4.01 12.57
CA GLU A 50 2.51 3.90 13.59
C GLU A 50 1.12 3.84 12.93
N VAL A 51 0.66 2.63 12.60
CA VAL A 51 -0.72 2.44 12.13
C VAL A 51 -1.69 2.80 13.28
N PRO A 52 -2.62 3.73 13.09
CA PRO A 52 -3.40 4.28 14.20
C PRO A 52 -4.43 3.28 14.73
N ALA A 53 -4.80 3.46 16.00
CA ALA A 53 -5.85 2.66 16.65
C ALA A 53 -7.25 2.89 16.05
N ALA A 54 -7.45 3.97 15.28
CA ALA A 54 -8.68 4.26 14.57
C ALA A 54 -8.38 4.88 13.19
N SER A 55 -9.18 4.50 12.19
CA SER A 55 -9.24 5.14 10.89
C SER A 55 -10.24 6.30 10.88
N ASN A 56 -10.37 6.96 9.74
CA ASN A 56 -11.47 7.88 9.45
C ASN A 56 -12.88 7.25 9.44
N ARG A 57 -12.99 5.92 9.63
CA ARG A 57 -14.26 5.18 9.57
C ARG A 57 -14.60 4.41 10.84
N ARG A 58 -13.60 3.87 11.55
CA ARG A 58 -13.80 2.95 12.69
C ARG A 58 -12.55 2.80 13.55
N ALA A 59 -12.71 2.16 14.70
CA ALA A 59 -11.58 1.58 15.42
C ALA A 59 -10.96 0.41 14.63
N ASN A 60 -9.63 0.33 14.63
CA ASN A 60 -8.87 -0.70 13.95
C ASN A 60 -8.64 -1.91 14.86
N SER A 61 -8.61 -3.10 14.25
CA SER A 61 -8.28 -4.32 14.96
C SER A 61 -6.80 -4.32 15.36
N ARG A 62 -6.50 -4.68 16.61
CA ARG A 62 -5.14 -4.90 17.09
C ARG A 62 -4.85 -6.39 17.14
N ILE A 63 -3.75 -6.82 16.54
CA ILE A 63 -3.45 -8.24 16.36
C ILE A 63 -2.02 -8.52 16.80
N GLN A 64 -1.87 -9.54 17.63
CA GLN A 64 -0.58 -10.11 17.95
C GLN A 64 -0.07 -10.97 16.79
N THR A 65 1.08 -10.60 16.24
CA THR A 65 1.85 -11.39 15.27
C THR A 65 3.24 -11.68 15.84
N GLU A 66 4.07 -12.35 15.05
CA GLU A 66 5.49 -12.58 15.39
C GLU A 66 6.27 -11.27 15.47
N ALA A 67 5.85 -10.24 14.72
CA ALA A 67 6.45 -8.91 14.73
C ALA A 67 5.93 -8.01 15.87
N GLY A 68 5.04 -8.51 16.73
CA GLY A 68 4.47 -7.77 17.84
C GLY A 68 2.99 -7.46 17.65
N ASN A 69 2.49 -6.46 18.41
CA ASN A 69 1.06 -6.17 18.48
C ASN A 69 0.72 -4.88 17.70
N LEU A 70 0.25 -5.05 16.46
CA LEU A 70 0.04 -3.98 15.48
C LEU A 70 -1.46 -3.72 15.23
N PHE A 71 -1.80 -2.53 14.76
CA PHE A 71 -3.15 -2.20 14.26
C PHE A 71 -3.24 -2.41 12.75
N TYR A 72 -4.44 -2.74 12.26
CA TYR A 72 -4.67 -3.08 10.86
C TYR A 72 -5.88 -2.33 10.29
N LEU A 73 -5.68 -1.70 9.13
CA LEU A 73 -6.72 -1.08 8.32
C LEU A 73 -7.35 -2.15 7.42
N LEU A 74 -8.67 -2.11 7.26
CA LEU A 74 -9.41 -3.16 6.53
C LEU A 74 -10.21 -2.59 5.37
N ALA A 75 -9.81 -1.43 4.84
CA ALA A 75 -10.35 -0.88 3.60
C ALA A 75 -9.35 0.05 2.93
N VAL A 76 -9.39 0.09 1.60
CA VAL A 76 -8.39 0.80 0.78
C VAL A 76 -8.50 2.32 0.94
N ASP A 77 -9.70 2.85 1.19
CA ASP A 77 -9.93 4.26 1.50
C ASP A 77 -9.38 4.64 2.89
N GLU A 78 -9.43 3.73 3.87
CA GLU A 78 -8.74 3.92 5.16
C GLU A 78 -7.21 3.93 4.98
N MET A 79 -6.69 3.07 4.09
CA MET A 79 -5.27 3.05 3.72
C MET A 79 -4.85 4.34 3.03
N ASN A 80 -5.63 4.82 2.06
CA ASN A 80 -5.36 6.10 1.40
C ASN A 80 -5.31 7.25 2.42
N TRP A 81 -6.31 7.34 3.30
CA TRP A 81 -6.33 8.34 4.37
C TRP A 81 -5.10 8.26 5.28
N PHE A 82 -4.68 7.05 5.64
CA PHE A 82 -3.49 6.84 6.46
C PHE A 82 -2.21 7.28 5.75
N LEU A 83 -2.03 6.91 4.48
CA LEU A 83 -0.87 7.33 3.68
C LEU A 83 -0.84 8.85 3.50
N ASP A 84 -2.00 9.48 3.25
CA ASP A 84 -2.14 10.93 3.20
C ASP A 84 -1.70 11.59 4.52
N SER A 85 -2.09 11.01 5.66
CA SER A 85 -1.66 11.52 6.99
C SER A 85 -0.17 11.32 7.26
N LEU A 86 0.42 10.26 6.68
CA LEU A 86 1.80 9.84 6.94
C LEU A 86 2.80 10.65 6.11
N ALA A 87 2.46 10.94 4.85
CA ALA A 87 3.40 11.45 3.85
C ALA A 87 2.83 12.58 2.98
N GLY A 88 1.61 13.04 3.27
CA GLY A 88 0.88 13.98 2.43
C GLY A 88 0.20 13.31 1.22
N PRO A 89 -0.50 14.11 0.39
CA PRO A 89 -1.29 13.60 -0.74
C PRO A 89 -0.45 12.80 -1.73
N GLY A 90 -0.92 11.60 -2.10
CA GLY A 90 -0.26 10.75 -3.11
C GLY A 90 -0.14 11.39 -4.49
N GLU A 91 0.89 10.99 -5.24
CA GLU A 91 1.08 11.39 -6.63
C GLU A 91 0.05 10.67 -7.51
N GLU A 92 -0.80 11.42 -8.21
CA GLU A 92 -1.74 10.83 -9.15
C GLU A 92 -1.05 10.50 -10.48
N ILE A 93 -0.67 9.23 -10.64
CA ILE A 93 0.04 8.76 -11.84
C ILE A 93 -0.92 8.41 -12.97
N SER A 94 -2.21 8.24 -12.68
CA SER A 94 -3.24 7.89 -13.67
C SER A 94 -3.48 8.94 -14.75
N VAL A 95 -3.12 10.20 -14.51
CA VAL A 95 -3.38 11.32 -15.43
C VAL A 95 -2.14 12.16 -15.65
N ASP A 96 -1.96 12.68 -16.85
CA ASP A 96 -0.88 13.62 -17.16
C ASP A 96 -1.16 15.04 -16.65
N GLU A 97 -0.23 15.97 -16.91
CA GLU A 97 -0.33 17.37 -16.49
C GLU A 97 -1.53 18.11 -17.11
N SER A 98 -2.07 17.62 -18.24
CA SER A 98 -3.28 18.13 -18.86
C SER A 98 -4.56 17.53 -18.29
N GLY A 99 -4.44 16.54 -17.40
CA GLY A 99 -5.55 15.76 -16.86
C GLY A 99 -6.00 14.61 -17.77
N ALA A 100 -5.28 14.32 -18.87
CA ALA A 100 -5.61 13.22 -19.75
C ALA A 100 -5.15 11.88 -19.16
N ARG A 101 -5.92 10.81 -19.40
CA ARG A 101 -5.62 9.48 -18.86
C ARG A 101 -4.33 8.92 -19.45
N ARG A 102 -3.37 8.55 -18.60
CA ARG A 102 -2.18 7.79 -19.00
C ARG A 102 -2.52 6.33 -19.33
N SER A 103 -1.83 5.79 -20.33
CA SER A 103 -1.81 4.35 -20.59
C SER A 103 -1.06 3.59 -19.48
N ARG A 104 -1.19 2.25 -19.45
CA ARG A 104 -0.44 1.42 -18.49
C ARG A 104 1.06 1.62 -18.62
N ASP A 105 1.57 1.66 -19.84
CA ASP A 105 3.01 1.80 -20.09
C ASP A 105 3.51 3.18 -19.64
N GLN A 106 2.75 4.24 -19.88
CA GLN A 106 3.08 5.58 -19.39
C GLN A 106 3.07 5.68 -17.86
N MET A 107 2.15 5.00 -17.18
CA MET A 107 2.18 4.91 -15.71
C MET A 107 3.42 4.16 -15.21
N LYS A 108 3.81 3.08 -15.87
CA LYS A 108 5.03 2.33 -15.53
C LYS A 108 6.30 3.13 -15.80
N GLU A 109 6.32 3.96 -16.84
CA GLU A 109 7.42 4.91 -17.11
C GLU A 109 7.58 5.92 -15.97
N VAL A 110 6.48 6.46 -15.44
CA VAL A 110 6.50 7.35 -14.26
C VAL A 110 7.05 6.65 -13.00
N LEU A 111 6.83 5.34 -12.91
CA LEU A 111 7.26 4.50 -11.79
C LEU A 111 8.65 3.90 -11.97
N ALA A 112 9.25 4.01 -13.16
CA ALA A 112 10.48 3.32 -13.50
C ALA A 112 11.64 3.72 -12.57
N GLY A 113 12.25 2.74 -11.92
CA GLY A 113 13.37 2.96 -11.00
C GLY A 113 12.95 3.40 -9.59
N ARG A 114 11.64 3.49 -9.32
CA ARG A 114 11.09 3.92 -8.02
C ARG A 114 10.62 2.73 -7.21
N THR A 115 10.49 2.92 -5.92
CA THR A 115 9.95 1.93 -4.98
C THR A 115 8.90 2.58 -4.12
N GLY A 116 7.79 1.89 -3.85
CA GLY A 116 6.76 2.51 -3.03
C GLY A 116 5.42 1.81 -2.97
N VAL A 117 4.41 2.58 -2.56
CA VAL A 117 3.05 2.10 -2.33
C VAL A 117 2.13 2.65 -3.42
N LEU A 118 1.36 1.75 -4.05
CA LEU A 118 0.29 2.07 -4.99
C LEU A 118 -1.07 1.90 -4.32
N VAL A 119 -1.98 2.84 -4.60
CA VAL A 119 -3.39 2.75 -4.25
C VAL A 119 -4.21 2.90 -5.53
N PHE A 120 -5.08 1.92 -5.79
CA PHE A 120 -5.95 1.87 -6.95
C PHE A 120 -7.41 2.11 -6.55
N SER A 121 -8.13 2.94 -7.29
CA SER A 121 -9.53 3.29 -7.02
C SER A 121 -10.33 3.49 -8.30
N ASP A 122 -11.63 3.17 -8.24
CA ASP A 122 -12.61 3.46 -9.29
C ASP A 122 -13.24 4.87 -9.17
N GLN A 123 -12.62 5.76 -8.36
CA GLN A 123 -13.09 7.08 -7.90
C GLN A 123 -14.22 7.04 -6.87
N ARG A 124 -14.95 5.94 -6.72
CA ARG A 124 -16.02 5.79 -5.73
C ARG A 124 -15.56 5.02 -4.50
N TYR A 125 -14.76 4.00 -4.72
CA TYR A 125 -14.23 3.08 -3.73
C TYR A 125 -12.77 2.78 -4.01
N GLY A 126 -12.03 2.45 -2.96
CA GLY A 126 -10.69 1.89 -3.12
C GLY A 126 -10.77 0.42 -3.50
N MET A 127 -9.97 0.01 -4.49
CA MET A 127 -10.04 -1.31 -5.12
C MET A 127 -8.89 -2.23 -4.70
N HIS A 128 -7.67 -1.68 -4.61
CA HIS A 128 -6.48 -2.45 -4.27
C HIS A 128 -5.36 -1.56 -3.75
N THR A 129 -4.46 -2.13 -2.95
CA THR A 129 -3.16 -1.56 -2.61
C THR A 129 -2.07 -2.56 -2.93
N GLU A 130 -0.93 -2.11 -3.43
CA GLU A 130 0.19 -2.97 -3.82
C GLU A 130 1.52 -2.25 -3.61
N LEU A 131 2.61 -3.00 -3.47
CA LEU A 131 3.96 -2.46 -3.52
C LEU A 131 4.47 -2.42 -4.96
N TRP A 132 5.09 -1.31 -5.34
CA TRP A 132 5.85 -1.18 -6.57
C TRP A 132 7.34 -1.36 -6.28
N ASP A 133 7.97 -2.31 -6.96
CA ASP A 133 9.38 -2.66 -6.78
C ASP A 133 10.13 -2.42 -8.08
N VAL A 134 10.62 -1.19 -8.29
CA VAL A 134 11.46 -0.75 -9.41
C VAL A 134 10.77 -0.77 -10.78
N ASP A 135 10.29 -1.92 -11.22
CA ASP A 135 9.70 -2.17 -12.53
C ASP A 135 8.47 -3.09 -12.51
N HIS A 136 8.07 -3.62 -11.34
CA HIS A 136 6.96 -4.56 -11.22
C HIS A 136 6.13 -4.37 -9.94
N LEU A 137 4.90 -4.91 -9.98
CA LEU A 137 4.08 -5.12 -8.78
C LEU A 137 4.71 -6.24 -7.96
N HIS A 138 4.86 -6.04 -6.66
CA HIS A 138 5.57 -6.98 -5.80
C HIS A 138 4.93 -8.37 -5.77
N GLN A 139 3.60 -8.42 -5.67
CA GLN A 139 2.87 -9.67 -5.79
C GLN A 139 2.77 -10.13 -7.25
N GLY A 140 3.42 -11.26 -7.58
CA GLY A 140 3.46 -11.80 -8.94
C GLY A 140 2.12 -12.36 -9.47
N ASP A 141 1.12 -12.55 -8.61
CA ASP A 141 -0.23 -13.02 -8.98
C ASP A 141 -1.22 -11.87 -9.23
N ILE A 142 -0.82 -10.62 -9.02
CA ILE A 142 -1.66 -9.46 -9.31
C ILE A 142 -1.61 -9.15 -10.81
N SER A 143 -2.78 -9.12 -11.43
CA SER A 143 -2.92 -8.74 -12.83
C SER A 143 -2.56 -7.26 -13.03
N ALA A 144 -1.73 -6.97 -14.03
CA ALA A 144 -1.45 -5.60 -14.45
C ALA A 144 -2.70 -4.80 -14.88
N ALA A 145 -3.86 -5.45 -15.05
CA ALA A 145 -5.14 -4.79 -15.25
C ALA A 145 -5.57 -3.89 -14.07
N VAL A 146 -4.96 -4.02 -12.88
CA VAL A 146 -5.17 -3.05 -11.79
C VAL A 146 -4.80 -1.63 -12.20
N PHE A 147 -3.89 -1.44 -13.16
CA PHE A 147 -3.59 -0.13 -13.73
C PHE A 147 -4.70 0.45 -14.61
N ASP A 148 -5.77 -0.30 -14.93
CA ASP A 148 -6.93 0.27 -15.63
C ASP A 148 -7.83 1.08 -14.71
N GLN A 149 -7.58 1.04 -13.39
CA GLN A 149 -8.42 1.75 -12.44
C GLN A 149 -8.38 3.26 -12.71
N PRO A 150 -9.56 3.93 -12.76
CA PRO A 150 -9.70 5.36 -13.04
C PRO A 150 -8.78 6.29 -12.27
N LYS A 151 -8.40 5.92 -11.04
CA LYS A 151 -7.44 6.65 -10.23
C LYS A 151 -6.36 5.72 -9.68
N VAL A 152 -5.10 6.10 -9.87
CA VAL A 152 -3.93 5.41 -9.34
C VAL A 152 -3.04 6.43 -8.65
N LEU A 153 -2.83 6.24 -7.35
CA LEU A 153 -1.99 7.09 -6.50
C LEU A 153 -0.72 6.35 -6.13
N PHE A 154 0.38 7.09 -6.00
CA PHE A 154 1.69 6.57 -5.63
C PHE A 154 2.34 7.39 -4.51
N TRP A 155 2.97 6.69 -3.56
CA TRP A 155 3.84 7.26 -2.55
C TRP A 155 5.21 6.60 -2.64
N ASP A 156 6.25 7.43 -2.75
CA ASP A 156 7.62 6.95 -2.79
C ASP A 156 8.04 6.44 -1.40
N VAL A 157 8.72 5.30 -1.35
CA VAL A 157 9.34 4.75 -0.13
C VAL A 157 10.83 4.65 -0.40
N MET A 158 11.62 5.45 0.31
CA MET A 158 13.05 5.60 0.08
C MET A 158 13.85 4.97 1.22
N VAL A 159 14.94 4.29 0.89
CA VAL A 159 15.99 3.91 1.85
C VAL A 159 16.42 5.16 2.62
N THR A 160 16.28 5.16 3.95
CA THR A 160 16.95 6.18 4.77
C THR A 160 18.43 5.88 4.65
N ALA A 161 19.19 6.83 4.08
CA ALA A 161 20.64 6.73 4.11
C ALA A 161 21.03 6.71 5.59
N ASN A 162 21.47 5.56 6.09
CA ASN A 162 22.13 5.48 7.39
C ASN A 162 23.30 6.46 7.36
N ALA A 163 23.23 7.50 8.19
CA ALA A 163 24.31 8.44 8.43
C ALA A 163 25.44 7.80 9.25
#